data_AF-A0AAN8NIH8-F1
#
_entry.id   AF-A0AAN8NIH8-F1
#
_cell.length_a   1.000
_cell.length_b   1.000
_cell.length_c   1.000
_cell.angle_alpha   90.00
_cell.angle_beta   90.00
_cell.angle_gamma   90.00
#
_symmetry.space_group_name_H-M   'P 1'
#
loop_
_entity.id
_entity.type
_entity.pdbx_description
1 polymer ?
#
loop_
_entity_poly.entity_id
_entity_poly.type
_entity_poly.pdbx_seq_one_letter_code
_entity_poly.pdbx_strand_id
1 'polypeptide(L)'
;MTSICHRALNSDPTTAMSSPSCYICRSRKSLIVCPLCSAIEYCSESHRSNDSDRHFRECQRIQRALTATSRAENQILAIRPAPAPNEHGEFGVNKDDGSIYKFDTTGSVVIHDASIDPSDPIYSDIDEHPLHTFNVSNETFNLDFLEATETHDEDKDFDIYSGTFDYDKETYDDNDRKESYDPFKNRIHLINLYKPLDSSIYWTFVGKMNVSTRKHLLEAYLEVNTATASDIALRLATDLHLLSRVSENGFTSATIAALIRNDKEKSCYNYIIDSQIDKFDYPSLLGVDSNLFLLRRIREPESLPSHDIIKDSTRTPSNSLVSVDVDLEPATILLRLRCIRDLKNLRNYNKISGWLENKLNFDLVERIREDIPDSETIRKNRRFLRRDIRDIDTVISQLEVWNEWSFDSTIPRCNDFWEELVKTIEKGSVTWVPHDLDIGEEIRQKALIIYWRLWKDEPGAVDLIKKWLHQFAVWEGVEI
;
A
#
# COMPACT_ATOMS: atom_id res chain seq x y z
N MET A 1 -10.00 -4.13 -57.73
CA MET A 1 -9.09 -3.56 -56.72
C MET A 1 -9.73 -3.74 -55.34
N THR A 2 -9.81 -4.99 -54.89
CA THR A 2 -10.58 -5.39 -53.69
C THR A 2 -9.94 -6.68 -53.17
N SER A 3 -8.93 -6.56 -52.29
CA SER A 3 -8.48 -7.65 -51.40
C SER A 3 -7.31 -7.16 -50.52
N ILE A 4 -7.57 -6.28 -49.57
CA ILE A 4 -6.70 -6.05 -48.39
C ILE A 4 -7.63 -5.61 -47.26
N CYS A 5 -8.01 -6.53 -46.36
CA CYS A 5 -8.45 -6.26 -44.96
C CYS A 5 -9.09 -7.52 -44.32
N HIS A 6 -8.30 -8.57 -44.08
CA HIS A 6 -8.80 -9.71 -43.28
C HIS A 6 -7.79 -10.28 -42.27
N ARG A 7 -6.74 -9.53 -41.90
CA ARG A 7 -5.66 -10.11 -41.08
C ARG A 7 -5.07 -9.21 -39.98
N ALA A 8 -5.92 -8.49 -39.22
CA ALA A 8 -5.44 -7.70 -38.07
C ALA A 8 -6.52 -7.41 -36.99
N LEU A 9 -7.34 -8.38 -36.57
CA LEU A 9 -8.35 -8.17 -35.51
C LEU A 9 -8.38 -9.26 -34.41
N ASN A 10 -7.28 -9.98 -34.16
CA ASN A 10 -7.23 -11.02 -33.11
C ASN A 10 -6.22 -10.73 -31.99
N SER A 11 -6.13 -9.48 -31.56
CA SER A 11 -5.53 -9.14 -30.26
C SER A 11 -6.34 -8.01 -29.65
N ASP A 12 -7.39 -8.38 -28.92
CA ASP A 12 -8.15 -7.45 -28.07
C ASP A 12 -7.18 -6.82 -27.07
N PRO A 13 -6.99 -5.48 -27.08
CA PRO A 13 -6.13 -4.78 -26.14
C PRO A 13 -6.89 -4.31 -24.90
N THR A 14 -8.07 -4.86 -24.60
CA THR A 14 -8.80 -4.60 -23.36
C THR A 14 -8.20 -5.41 -22.21
N THR A 15 -7.06 -4.93 -21.71
CA THR A 15 -6.35 -5.46 -20.54
C THR A 15 -7.05 -5.05 -19.24
N ALA A 16 -8.37 -5.25 -19.15
CA ALA A 16 -8.98 -5.50 -17.84
C ALA A 16 -8.34 -6.79 -17.33
N MET A 17 -7.94 -6.86 -16.06
CA MET A 17 -7.26 -8.07 -15.55
C MET A 17 -8.08 -9.30 -15.91
N SER A 18 -7.53 -10.08 -16.85
CA SER A 18 -8.26 -11.08 -17.58
C SER A 18 -8.87 -12.07 -16.61
N SER A 19 -10.11 -12.52 -16.86
CA SER A 19 -10.72 -13.59 -16.06
C SER A 19 -9.72 -14.70 -15.75
N PRO A 20 -9.82 -15.34 -14.56
CA PRO A 20 -8.84 -16.31 -14.10
C PRO A 20 -8.48 -17.31 -15.22
N SER A 21 -7.18 -17.52 -15.43
CA SER A 21 -6.66 -18.28 -16.57
C SER A 21 -5.33 -18.93 -16.22
N CYS A 22 -5.04 -20.04 -16.90
CA CYS A 22 -3.79 -20.78 -16.69
C CYS A 22 -2.59 -19.88 -16.94
N TYR A 23 -1.69 -19.82 -15.96
CA TYR A 23 -0.50 -18.97 -16.04
C TYR A 23 0.35 -19.23 -17.30
N ILE A 24 0.54 -20.51 -17.65
CA ILE A 24 1.38 -20.93 -18.79
C ILE A 24 0.68 -20.67 -20.13
N CYS A 25 -0.52 -21.23 -20.34
CA CYS A 25 -1.14 -21.27 -21.67
C CYS A 25 -2.33 -20.32 -21.85
N ARG A 26 -2.70 -19.57 -20.80
CA ARG A 26 -3.86 -18.67 -20.77
C ARG A 26 -5.22 -19.34 -21.02
N SER A 27 -5.29 -20.68 -21.02
CA SER A 27 -6.55 -21.42 -21.06
C SER A 27 -7.40 -21.08 -19.85
N ARG A 28 -8.71 -20.88 -20.05
CA ARG A 28 -9.70 -20.63 -18.98
C ARG A 28 -10.44 -21.90 -18.54
N LYS A 29 -10.04 -23.08 -19.05
CA LYS A 29 -10.73 -24.35 -18.78
C LYS A 29 -10.07 -25.09 -17.62
N SER A 30 -10.91 -25.64 -16.74
CA SER A 30 -10.52 -26.58 -15.67
C SER A 30 -9.32 -26.09 -14.86
N LEU A 31 -9.44 -24.89 -14.32
CA LEU A 31 -8.38 -24.26 -13.55
C LEU A 31 -8.24 -24.95 -12.19
N ILE A 32 -7.03 -25.40 -11.90
CA ILE A 32 -6.57 -25.85 -10.60
C ILE A 32 -5.70 -24.75 -10.00
N VAL A 33 -5.99 -24.40 -8.75
CA VAL A 33 -5.24 -23.39 -8.00
C VAL A 33 -4.07 -24.08 -7.29
N CYS A 34 -2.93 -23.40 -7.14
CA CYS A 34 -1.86 -23.89 -6.27
C CYS A 34 -2.40 -24.07 -4.84
N PRO A 35 -2.31 -25.29 -4.25
CA PRO A 35 -2.88 -25.57 -2.93
C PRO A 35 -2.15 -24.88 -1.78
N LEU A 36 -0.93 -24.40 -2.04
CA LEU A 36 -0.12 -23.69 -1.04
C LEU A 36 -0.51 -22.21 -1.03
N CYS A 37 -0.11 -21.44 -2.04
CA CYS A 37 -0.30 -19.99 -2.02
C CYS A 37 -1.67 -19.50 -2.49
N SER A 38 -2.49 -20.36 -3.10
CA SER A 38 -3.78 -19.99 -3.72
C SER A 38 -3.74 -18.88 -4.79
N ALA A 39 -2.54 -18.45 -5.21
CA ALA A 39 -2.34 -17.25 -6.02
C ALA A 39 -2.25 -17.53 -7.53
N ILE A 40 -1.77 -18.72 -7.92
CA ILE A 40 -1.57 -19.09 -9.32
C ILE A 40 -2.47 -20.24 -9.72
N GLU A 41 -2.98 -20.15 -10.94
CA GLU A 41 -3.89 -21.11 -11.54
C GLU A 41 -3.27 -21.79 -12.76
N TYR A 42 -3.56 -23.08 -12.91
CA TYR A 42 -3.08 -23.92 -14.01
C TYR A 42 -4.26 -24.69 -14.60
N CYS A 43 -4.27 -24.98 -15.90
CA CYS A 43 -5.33 -25.83 -16.48
C CYS A 43 -5.05 -27.34 -16.34
N SER A 44 -3.89 -27.72 -15.80
CA SER A 44 -3.48 -29.12 -15.60
C SER A 44 -2.32 -29.23 -14.63
N GLU A 45 -2.14 -30.42 -14.06
CA GLU A 45 -0.99 -30.75 -13.20
C GLU A 45 0.33 -30.62 -13.97
N SER A 46 0.35 -31.01 -15.26
CA SER A 46 1.53 -30.87 -16.11
C SER A 46 2.00 -29.43 -16.21
N HIS A 47 1.08 -28.46 -16.36
CA HIS A 47 1.45 -27.05 -16.36
C HIS A 47 1.94 -26.58 -14.99
N ARG A 48 1.35 -27.06 -13.90
CA ARG A 48 1.83 -26.75 -12.55
C ARG A 48 3.24 -27.27 -12.30
N SER A 49 3.53 -28.51 -12.70
CA SER A 49 4.86 -29.11 -12.59
C SER A 49 5.89 -28.42 -13.48
N ASN A 50 5.51 -28.05 -14.70
CA ASN A 50 6.41 -27.32 -15.61
C ASN A 50 6.77 -25.91 -15.07
N ASP A 51 5.91 -25.31 -14.25
CA ASP A 51 6.12 -23.99 -13.66
C ASP A 51 6.80 -24.01 -12.28
N SER A 52 7.07 -25.21 -11.73
CA SER A 52 7.40 -25.38 -10.32
C SER A 52 8.57 -24.53 -9.87
N ASP A 53 9.65 -24.48 -10.65
CA ASP A 53 10.89 -23.83 -10.24
C ASP A 53 10.75 -22.31 -10.17
N ARG A 54 10.04 -21.70 -11.14
CA ARG A 54 9.75 -20.26 -11.11
C ARG A 54 8.73 -19.94 -10.02
N HIS A 55 7.65 -20.71 -9.98
CA HIS A 55 6.56 -20.53 -9.02
C HIS A 55 7.03 -20.70 -7.57
N PHE A 56 7.98 -21.61 -7.31
CA PHE A 56 8.43 -21.95 -5.97
C PHE A 56 8.87 -20.73 -5.16
N ARG A 57 9.61 -19.80 -5.77
CA ARG A 57 10.09 -18.58 -5.08
C ARG A 57 8.94 -17.67 -4.65
N GLU A 58 8.03 -17.38 -5.57
CA GLU A 58 6.84 -16.55 -5.30
C GLU A 58 5.91 -17.25 -4.28
N CYS A 59 5.71 -18.55 -4.44
CA CYS A 59 4.90 -19.38 -3.54
C CYS A 59 5.48 -19.40 -2.13
N GLN A 60 6.79 -19.58 -1.98
CA GLN A 60 7.46 -19.61 -0.69
C GLN A 60 7.33 -18.25 0.02
N ARG A 61 7.48 -17.14 -0.70
CA ARG A 61 7.28 -15.80 -0.14
C ARG A 61 5.85 -15.60 0.39
N ILE A 62 4.84 -15.98 -0.39
CA ILE A 62 3.44 -15.92 0.05
C ILE A 62 3.19 -16.84 1.25
N GLN A 63 3.74 -18.06 1.24
CA GLN A 63 3.60 -19.01 2.35
C GLN A 63 4.20 -18.48 3.66
N ARG A 64 5.38 -17.86 3.60
CA ARG A 64 6.01 -17.22 4.76
C ARG A 64 5.13 -16.08 5.29
N ALA A 65 4.63 -15.22 4.41
CA ALA A 65 3.74 -14.14 4.79
C ALA A 65 2.42 -14.65 5.40
N LEU A 66 1.79 -15.67 4.81
CA LEU A 66 0.60 -16.33 5.35
C LEU A 66 0.87 -16.91 6.74
N THR A 67 1.99 -17.61 6.92
CA THR A 67 2.37 -18.21 8.20
C THR A 67 2.59 -17.12 9.26
N ALA A 68 3.27 -16.02 8.90
CA ALA A 68 3.48 -14.88 9.80
C ALA A 68 2.15 -14.22 10.19
N THR A 69 1.23 -13.99 9.24
CA THR A 69 -0.12 -13.46 9.52
C THR A 69 -0.91 -14.41 10.42
N SER A 70 -0.97 -15.70 10.11
CA SER A 70 -1.69 -16.68 10.94
C SER A 70 -1.08 -16.80 12.33
N ARG A 71 0.24 -16.71 12.47
CA ARG A 71 0.91 -16.68 13.77
C ARG A 71 0.49 -15.44 14.57
N ALA A 72 0.55 -14.26 13.96
CA ALA A 72 0.13 -13.02 14.59
C ALA A 72 -1.35 -13.07 14.99
N GLU A 73 -2.24 -13.56 14.13
CA GLU A 73 -3.67 -13.72 14.43
C GLU A 73 -3.91 -14.71 15.58
N ASN A 74 -3.22 -15.86 15.57
CA ASN A 74 -3.32 -16.84 16.66
C ASN A 74 -2.79 -16.28 17.97
N GLN A 75 -1.71 -15.47 17.94
CA GLN A 75 -1.20 -14.77 19.11
C GLN A 75 -2.26 -13.77 19.63
N ILE A 76 -2.90 -13.02 18.75
CA ILE A 76 -3.98 -12.09 19.11
C ILE A 76 -5.16 -12.84 19.74
N LEU A 77 -5.57 -13.97 19.18
CA LEU A 77 -6.66 -14.80 19.70
C LEU A 77 -6.30 -15.50 21.01
N ALA A 78 -5.03 -15.87 21.19
CA ALA A 78 -4.52 -16.47 22.42
C ALA A 78 -4.47 -15.49 23.58
N ILE A 79 -4.46 -14.18 23.30
CA ILE A 79 -4.56 -13.16 24.35
C ILE A 79 -5.99 -13.20 24.90
N ARG A 80 -6.14 -13.92 26.00
CA ARG A 80 -7.37 -13.92 26.79
C ARG A 80 -7.60 -12.52 27.35
N PRO A 81 -8.83 -11.99 27.41
CA PRO A 81 -9.09 -10.77 28.18
C PRO A 81 -8.59 -10.95 29.62
N ALA A 82 -8.04 -9.89 30.22
CA ALA A 82 -7.70 -9.94 31.65
C ALA A 82 -8.96 -10.33 32.42
N PRO A 83 -8.89 -11.22 33.43
CA PRO A 83 -10.01 -11.41 34.33
C PRO A 83 -10.41 -10.04 34.89
N ALA A 84 -11.72 -9.80 35.03
CA ALA A 84 -12.20 -8.57 35.65
C ALA A 84 -11.49 -8.40 37.01
N PRO A 85 -11.16 -7.14 37.40
CA PRO A 85 -10.59 -6.89 38.72
C PRO A 85 -11.49 -7.54 39.77
N ASN A 86 -10.89 -8.09 40.82
CA ASN A 86 -11.66 -8.68 41.91
C ASN A 86 -12.51 -7.60 42.59
N GLU A 87 -13.39 -8.00 43.51
CA GLU A 87 -14.27 -7.08 44.24
C GLU A 87 -13.54 -5.99 45.06
N HIS A 88 -12.21 -6.10 45.20
CA HIS A 88 -11.34 -5.12 45.85
C HIS A 88 -10.61 -4.19 44.88
N GLY A 89 -10.86 -4.31 43.58
CA GLY A 89 -10.19 -3.50 42.55
C GLY A 89 -8.78 -3.98 42.21
N GLU A 90 -8.37 -5.14 42.70
CA GLU A 90 -7.04 -5.70 42.44
C GLU A 90 -7.08 -6.57 41.18
N PHE A 91 -6.11 -6.34 40.29
CA PHE A 91 -5.89 -7.18 39.11
C PHE A 91 -5.16 -8.46 39.55
N GLY A 92 -5.71 -9.62 39.19
CA GLY A 92 -5.14 -10.91 39.56
C GLY A 92 -3.72 -11.10 39.00
N VAL A 93 -2.79 -11.52 39.88
CA VAL A 93 -1.39 -11.84 39.55
C VAL A 93 -1.34 -12.99 38.53
N ASN A 94 -0.70 -12.77 37.38
CA ASN A 94 -0.40 -13.85 36.44
C ASN A 94 0.87 -14.57 36.93
N LYS A 95 0.78 -15.88 37.20
CA LYS A 95 1.85 -16.65 37.88
C LYS A 95 2.72 -17.48 36.93
N ASP A 96 2.58 -17.29 35.62
CA ASP A 96 3.07 -18.26 34.63
C ASP A 96 4.60 -18.25 34.40
N ASP A 97 5.36 -17.28 34.94
CA ASP A 97 6.83 -17.19 34.73
C ASP A 97 7.67 -16.88 35.98
N GLY A 98 7.08 -16.87 37.17
CA GLY A 98 7.85 -16.50 38.38
C GLY A 98 8.31 -15.04 38.37
N SER A 99 7.53 -14.14 37.76
CA SER A 99 7.63 -12.70 37.99
C SER A 99 6.30 -12.19 38.56
N ILE A 100 6.34 -11.34 39.58
CA ILE A 100 5.14 -10.70 40.12
C ILE A 100 5.08 -9.27 39.58
N TYR A 101 4.01 -8.98 38.85
CA TYR A 101 3.74 -7.64 38.34
C TYR A 101 2.66 -6.99 39.20
N LYS A 102 3.01 -5.90 39.86
CA LYS A 102 2.04 -5.06 40.59
C LYS A 102 1.80 -3.79 39.79
N PHE A 103 0.53 -3.51 39.53
CA PHE A 103 0.08 -2.30 38.86
C PHE A 103 -0.53 -1.38 39.91
N ASP A 104 0.01 -0.18 40.06
CA ASP A 104 -0.63 0.83 40.89
C ASP A 104 -1.65 1.64 40.07
N THR A 105 -2.49 2.39 40.76
CA THR A 105 -3.53 3.23 40.15
C THR A 105 -2.98 4.46 39.40
N THR A 106 -1.65 4.66 39.39
CA THR A 106 -0.97 5.77 38.72
C THR A 106 -0.41 5.39 37.36
N GLY A 107 -0.46 4.10 37.00
CA GLY A 107 0.05 3.58 35.74
C GLY A 107 1.48 3.06 35.81
N SER A 108 2.02 2.89 37.02
CA SER A 108 3.38 2.37 37.20
C SER A 108 3.39 0.84 37.16
N VAL A 109 4.34 0.26 36.43
CA VAL A 109 4.62 -1.18 36.49
C VAL A 109 5.77 -1.41 37.45
N VAL A 110 5.53 -2.19 38.49
CA VAL A 110 6.57 -2.63 39.41
C VAL A 110 6.83 -4.11 39.20
N ILE A 111 8.09 -4.45 38.89
CA ILE A 111 8.55 -5.83 38.75
C ILE A 111 9.15 -6.28 40.08
N HIS A 112 8.70 -7.42 40.59
CA HIS A 112 9.27 -8.06 41.77
C HIS A 112 9.83 -9.44 41.43
N ASP A 113 10.94 -9.81 42.07
CA ASP A 113 11.52 -11.16 42.01
C ASP A 113 10.57 -12.15 42.70
N ALA A 114 10.09 -13.18 41.98
CA ALA A 114 9.18 -14.16 42.56
C ALA A 114 9.86 -15.25 43.40
N SER A 115 11.15 -15.09 43.73
CA SER A 115 11.77 -15.89 44.79
C SER A 115 11.21 -15.58 46.19
N ILE A 116 10.45 -14.49 46.35
CA ILE A 116 9.88 -14.05 47.63
C ILE A 116 8.50 -14.70 47.85
N ASP A 117 8.37 -15.45 48.95
CA ASP A 117 7.10 -16.04 49.38
C ASP A 117 6.09 -14.93 49.75
N PRO A 118 4.84 -14.93 49.22
CA PRO A 118 3.82 -13.92 49.57
C PRO A 118 3.46 -13.87 51.05
N SER A 119 3.82 -14.89 51.82
CA SER A 119 3.65 -14.94 53.27
C SER A 119 4.86 -14.41 54.06
N ASP A 120 5.96 -14.07 53.38
CA ASP A 120 7.13 -13.44 53.98
C ASP A 120 6.80 -11.99 54.34
N PRO A 121 7.08 -11.52 55.58
CA PRO A 121 6.87 -10.11 55.96
C PRO A 121 7.64 -9.11 55.09
N ILE A 122 8.68 -9.54 54.37
CA ILE A 122 9.34 -8.70 53.35
C ILE A 122 8.34 -8.29 52.24
N TYR A 123 7.30 -9.09 51.99
CA TYR A 123 6.30 -8.81 50.96
C TYR A 123 5.44 -7.57 51.28
N SER A 124 5.30 -7.16 52.55
CA SER A 124 4.66 -5.89 52.89
C SER A 124 5.58 -4.68 52.71
N ASP A 125 6.91 -4.89 52.70
CA ASP A 125 7.94 -3.86 52.50
C ASP A 125 8.43 -3.78 51.05
N ILE A 126 7.94 -4.67 50.18
CA ILE A 126 8.30 -4.78 48.76
C ILE A 126 8.03 -3.46 47.98
N ASP A 127 7.06 -2.66 48.41
CA ASP A 127 6.78 -1.34 47.82
C ASP A 127 7.92 -0.33 48.07
N GLU A 128 8.82 -0.58 49.04
CA GLU A 128 9.97 0.29 49.34
C GLU A 128 11.20 -0.03 48.48
N HIS A 129 11.28 -1.22 47.89
CA HIS A 129 12.46 -1.70 47.13
C HIS A 129 12.06 -2.43 45.82
N PRO A 130 11.46 -1.71 44.85
CA PRO A 130 11.17 -2.27 43.54
C PRO A 130 12.46 -2.65 42.81
N LEU A 131 12.48 -3.80 42.12
CA LEU A 131 13.61 -4.17 41.25
C LEU A 131 13.73 -3.17 40.10
N HIS A 132 12.59 -2.86 39.48
CA HIS A 132 12.44 -1.80 38.50
C HIS A 132 11.05 -1.18 38.61
N THR A 133 10.98 0.15 38.55
CA THR A 133 9.72 0.92 38.46
C THR A 133 9.68 1.64 37.13
N PHE A 134 8.64 1.40 36.34
CA PHE A 134 8.40 2.08 35.08
C PHE A 134 7.22 3.02 35.22
N ASN A 135 7.41 4.32 34.94
CA ASN A 135 6.31 5.29 34.89
C ASN A 135 5.79 5.38 33.45
N VAL A 136 4.52 5.04 33.24
CA VAL A 136 3.84 5.22 31.95
C VAL A 136 2.98 6.48 32.04
N SER A 137 3.50 7.63 31.59
CA SER A 137 2.71 8.87 31.55
C SER A 137 1.86 8.96 30.28
N ASN A 138 0.58 9.31 30.44
CA ASN A 138 -0.41 9.45 29.36
C ASN A 138 -0.15 10.59 28.35
N GLU A 139 0.88 11.42 28.56
CA GLU A 139 1.18 12.55 27.67
C GLU A 139 2.40 12.20 26.81
N THR A 140 2.12 11.94 25.53
CA THR A 140 3.08 11.73 24.43
C THR A 140 4.18 10.71 24.71
N PHE A 141 4.10 9.54 24.06
CA PHE A 141 5.24 8.66 23.87
C PHE A 141 6.44 9.48 23.37
N ASN A 142 7.43 9.72 24.24
CA ASN A 142 8.64 10.42 23.84
C ASN A 142 9.53 9.42 23.09
N LEU A 143 9.51 9.50 21.76
CA LEU A 143 10.34 8.66 20.87
C LEU A 143 11.83 8.80 21.21
N ASP A 144 12.27 9.96 21.73
CA ASP A 144 13.66 10.19 22.13
C ASP A 144 14.13 9.24 23.25
N PHE A 145 13.21 8.67 24.05
CA PHE A 145 13.56 7.74 25.11
C PHE A 145 13.90 6.33 24.59
N LEU A 146 13.36 5.93 23.44
CA LEU A 146 13.71 4.66 22.78
C LEU A 146 15.04 4.75 22.03
N GLU A 147 15.49 5.96 21.67
CA GLU A 147 16.73 6.19 20.94
C GLU A 147 17.92 6.54 21.84
N ALA A 148 17.69 6.97 23.10
CA ALA A 148 18.74 7.50 23.98
C ALA A 148 19.26 6.54 25.07
N THR A 149 18.92 5.26 25.02
CA THR A 149 19.56 4.27 25.92
C THR A 149 20.93 3.91 25.36
N GLU A 150 21.98 4.54 25.90
CA GLU A 150 23.36 4.16 25.64
C GLU A 150 23.57 2.69 26.02
N THR A 151 24.00 1.91 25.04
CA THR A 151 24.36 0.49 25.17
C THR A 151 25.49 0.34 26.19
N HIS A 152 25.19 -0.23 27.36
CA HIS A 152 26.21 -0.90 28.15
C HIS A 152 26.46 -2.28 27.52
N ASP A 153 27.72 -2.59 27.21
CA ASP A 153 28.20 -3.79 26.49
C ASP A 153 27.78 -5.16 27.09
N GLU A 154 27.09 -5.17 28.23
CA GLU A 154 26.69 -6.38 28.97
C GLU A 154 25.19 -6.72 28.86
N ASP A 155 24.33 -5.82 28.36
CA ASP A 155 22.88 -6.07 28.21
C ASP A 155 22.48 -6.30 26.74
N LYS A 156 22.73 -7.51 26.22
CA LYS A 156 22.43 -7.88 24.82
C LYS A 156 20.98 -8.27 24.53
N ASP A 157 20.12 -8.31 25.55
CA ASP A 157 18.80 -8.93 25.43
C ASP A 157 17.62 -7.95 25.22
N PHE A 158 17.87 -6.64 25.24
CA PHE A 158 16.81 -5.62 25.22
C PHE A 158 17.00 -4.50 24.17
N ASP A 159 17.32 -4.86 22.93
CA ASP A 159 17.20 -3.91 21.81
C ASP A 159 15.75 -3.88 21.28
N ILE A 160 15.03 -2.77 21.48
CA ILE A 160 13.68 -2.55 20.95
C ILE A 160 13.78 -1.95 19.54
N TYR A 161 13.98 -2.80 18.52
CA TYR A 161 14.14 -2.36 17.12
C TYR A 161 12.84 -1.93 16.43
N SER A 162 12.92 -0.79 15.72
CA SER A 162 12.08 -0.31 14.61
C SER A 162 12.60 -0.81 13.24
N GLY A 163 13.15 -2.03 13.18
CA GLY A 163 13.75 -2.60 11.96
C GLY A 163 12.75 -3.32 11.04
N THR A 164 13.12 -3.42 9.76
CA THR A 164 12.53 -4.34 8.79
C THR A 164 12.71 -5.79 9.24
N PHE A 165 11.64 -6.58 9.15
CA PHE A 165 11.67 -7.99 9.52
C PHE A 165 12.35 -8.79 8.41
N ASP A 166 13.64 -9.07 8.58
CA ASP A 166 14.32 -10.07 7.77
C ASP A 166 13.98 -11.48 8.31
N TYR A 167 12.92 -12.07 7.77
CA TYR A 167 12.51 -13.45 8.08
C TYR A 167 13.52 -14.49 7.61
N ASP A 168 14.52 -14.10 6.81
CA ASP A 168 15.63 -14.96 6.39
C ASP A 168 16.86 -14.83 7.31
N LYS A 169 16.84 -13.90 8.28
CA LYS A 169 17.91 -13.76 9.27
C LYS A 169 17.84 -14.90 10.28
N GLU A 170 18.86 -15.74 10.27
CA GLU A 170 19.02 -16.81 11.24
C GLU A 170 19.60 -16.24 12.54
N THR A 171 18.97 -16.56 13.67
CA THR A 171 19.52 -16.28 15.00
C THR A 171 19.97 -17.58 15.65
N TYR A 172 21.07 -17.50 16.39
CA TYR A 172 21.61 -18.61 17.16
C TYR A 172 21.33 -18.31 18.63
N ASP A 173 20.76 -19.27 19.37
CA ASP A 173 20.67 -19.16 20.82
C ASP A 173 22.06 -19.35 21.47
N ASP A 174 22.17 -19.13 22.77
CA ASP A 174 23.42 -19.33 23.53
C ASP A 174 23.96 -20.77 23.48
N ASN A 175 23.19 -21.72 22.93
CA ASN A 175 23.58 -23.11 22.72
C ASN A 175 23.91 -23.43 21.25
N ASP A 176 24.15 -22.42 20.41
CA ASP A 176 24.36 -22.54 18.96
C ASP A 176 23.20 -23.25 18.23
N ARG A 177 22.03 -23.34 18.85
CA ARG A 177 20.85 -23.88 18.19
C ARG A 177 20.29 -22.81 17.28
N LYS A 178 20.13 -23.22 16.03
CA LYS A 178 19.47 -22.46 14.99
C LYS A 178 18.00 -22.28 15.34
N GLU A 179 17.67 -21.17 15.97
CA GLU A 179 16.29 -20.74 16.14
C GLU A 179 15.91 -19.84 14.97
N SER A 180 14.75 -20.12 14.37
CA SER A 180 14.08 -19.17 13.48
C SER A 180 13.88 -17.88 14.27
N TYR A 181 14.52 -16.79 13.87
CA TYR A 181 14.30 -15.47 14.46
C TYR A 181 12.81 -15.19 14.53
N ASP A 182 12.28 -15.09 15.76
CA ASP A 182 10.89 -14.74 16.02
C ASP A 182 10.82 -13.36 16.65
N PRO A 183 10.69 -12.29 15.84
CA PRO A 183 10.62 -10.93 16.36
C PRO A 183 9.39 -10.70 17.26
N PHE A 184 8.47 -11.66 17.34
CA PHE A 184 7.24 -11.57 18.11
C PHE A 184 7.34 -12.21 19.51
N LYS A 185 8.31 -13.09 19.77
CA LYS A 185 8.49 -13.78 21.06
C LYS A 185 8.73 -12.77 22.19
N ASN A 186 9.63 -11.81 21.98
CA ASN A 186 9.98 -10.79 22.98
C ASN A 186 8.91 -9.69 23.10
N ARG A 187 8.18 -9.39 22.00
CA ARG A 187 7.10 -8.39 22.00
C ARG A 187 5.85 -8.84 22.78
N ILE A 188 5.54 -10.14 22.81
CA ILE A 188 4.37 -10.66 23.54
C ILE A 188 4.54 -10.55 25.06
N HIS A 189 5.75 -10.71 25.58
CA HIS A 189 6.03 -10.44 26.99
C HIS A 189 5.72 -8.98 27.34
N LEU A 190 6.16 -8.02 26.51
CA LEU A 190 5.82 -6.60 26.66
C LEU A 190 4.31 -6.34 26.54
N ILE A 191 3.61 -6.93 25.56
CA ILE A 191 2.15 -6.75 25.40
C ILE A 191 1.38 -7.24 26.64
N ASN A 192 1.79 -8.39 27.22
CA ASN A 192 1.15 -8.92 28.42
C ASN A 192 1.40 -8.04 29.66
N LEU A 193 2.51 -7.28 29.68
CA LEU A 193 2.84 -6.31 30.72
C LEU A 193 1.97 -5.04 30.65
N TYR A 194 1.62 -4.55 29.45
CA TYR A 194 0.81 -3.34 29.30
C TYR A 194 -0.71 -3.56 29.34
N LYS A 195 -1.15 -4.82 29.36
CA LYS A 195 -2.56 -5.23 29.30
C LYS A 195 -3.48 -4.61 30.38
N PRO A 196 -3.06 -4.37 31.63
CA PRO A 196 -3.92 -3.75 32.64
C PRO A 196 -3.83 -2.20 32.69
N LEU A 197 -2.95 -1.57 31.91
CA LEU A 197 -2.70 -0.13 31.99
C LEU A 197 -3.58 0.72 31.06
N ASP A 198 -3.76 0.29 29.80
CA ASP A 198 -4.70 0.93 28.89
C ASP A 198 -5.03 0.02 27.70
N SER A 199 -6.31 -0.31 27.54
CA SER A 199 -6.82 -1.03 26.37
C SER A 199 -6.45 -0.35 25.04
N SER A 200 -6.30 0.97 25.02
CA SER A 200 -5.99 1.76 23.82
C SER A 200 -4.58 1.50 23.29
N ILE A 201 -3.57 1.44 24.17
CA ILE A 201 -2.17 1.19 23.83
C ILE A 201 -2.00 -0.26 23.35
N TYR A 202 -2.63 -1.19 24.06
CA TYR A 202 -2.64 -2.61 23.71
C TYR A 202 -3.23 -2.84 22.30
N TRP A 203 -4.41 -2.28 22.01
CA TRP A 203 -5.03 -2.43 20.68
C TRP A 203 -4.24 -1.70 19.59
N THR A 204 -3.54 -0.61 19.92
CA THR A 204 -2.63 0.06 18.99
C THR A 204 -1.46 -0.84 18.62
N PHE A 205 -0.84 -1.53 19.58
CA PHE A 205 0.30 -2.41 19.31
C PHE A 205 -0.11 -3.67 18.55
N VAL A 206 -1.16 -4.35 19.01
CA VAL A 206 -1.77 -5.51 18.34
C VAL A 206 -2.22 -5.14 16.92
N GLY A 207 -2.86 -3.98 16.79
CA GLY A 207 -3.25 -3.41 15.50
C GLY A 207 -2.06 -3.22 14.58
N LYS A 208 -1.00 -2.54 15.04
CA LYS A 208 0.24 -2.30 14.27
C LYS A 208 0.91 -3.61 13.82
N MET A 209 0.99 -4.63 14.67
CA MET A 209 1.56 -5.93 14.31
C MET A 209 0.74 -6.66 13.23
N ASN A 210 -0.58 -6.73 13.40
CA ASN A 210 -1.47 -7.35 12.43
C ASN A 210 -1.40 -6.62 11.08
N VAL A 211 -1.42 -5.29 11.13
CA VAL A 211 -1.29 -4.41 9.96
C VAL A 211 0.05 -4.64 9.24
N SER A 212 1.18 -4.69 9.96
CA SER A 212 2.51 -4.94 9.37
C SER A 212 2.62 -6.33 8.71
N THR A 213 2.15 -7.40 9.35
CA THR A 213 2.19 -8.74 8.73
C THR A 213 1.30 -8.84 7.49
N ARG A 214 0.09 -8.25 7.54
CA ARG A 214 -0.81 -8.12 6.40
C ARG A 214 -0.21 -7.28 5.26
N LYS A 215 0.67 -6.31 5.57
CA LYS A 215 1.46 -5.56 4.57
C LYS A 215 2.28 -6.48 3.68
N HIS A 216 3.13 -7.28 4.31
CA HIS A 216 4.06 -8.16 3.63
C HIS A 216 3.29 -9.19 2.80
N LEU A 217 2.13 -9.62 3.29
CA LEU A 217 1.21 -10.48 2.55
C LEU A 217 0.64 -9.78 1.31
N LEU A 218 0.16 -8.54 1.45
CA LEU A 218 -0.34 -7.73 0.33
C LEU A 218 0.75 -7.53 -0.74
N GLU A 219 1.95 -7.10 -0.35
CA GLU A 219 3.10 -6.91 -1.24
C GLU A 219 3.45 -8.22 -1.97
N ALA A 220 3.50 -9.35 -1.25
CA ALA A 220 3.78 -10.66 -1.84
C ALA A 220 2.75 -11.06 -2.90
N TYR A 221 1.45 -10.79 -2.68
CA TYR A 221 0.42 -11.03 -3.70
C TYR A 221 0.54 -10.07 -4.89
N LEU A 222 0.90 -8.81 -4.68
CA LEU A 222 1.15 -7.85 -5.76
C LEU A 222 2.37 -8.21 -6.62
N GLU A 223 3.31 -8.99 -6.10
CA GLU A 223 4.40 -9.52 -6.91
C GLU A 223 3.99 -10.70 -7.81
N VAL A 224 2.79 -11.25 -7.65
CA VAL A 224 2.26 -12.31 -8.51
C VAL A 224 1.28 -11.71 -9.52
N ASN A 225 1.63 -11.76 -10.82
CA ASN A 225 0.82 -11.16 -11.89
C ASN A 225 -0.27 -12.12 -12.38
N THR A 226 -1.22 -12.44 -11.51
CA THR A 226 -2.42 -13.24 -11.84
C THR A 226 -3.68 -12.51 -11.37
N ALA A 227 -4.82 -12.80 -12.01
CA ALA A 227 -6.11 -12.23 -11.62
C ALA A 227 -6.49 -12.62 -10.18
N THR A 228 -6.22 -13.87 -9.80
CA THR A 228 -6.52 -14.40 -8.46
C THR A 228 -5.68 -13.75 -7.38
N ALA A 229 -4.38 -13.59 -7.59
CA ALA A 229 -3.52 -12.86 -6.65
C ALA A 229 -3.96 -11.39 -6.52
N SER A 230 -4.35 -10.77 -7.63
CA SER A 230 -4.86 -9.40 -7.64
C SER A 230 -6.16 -9.24 -6.84
N ASP A 231 -7.10 -10.18 -6.95
CA ASP A 231 -8.35 -10.16 -6.17
C ASP A 231 -8.09 -10.36 -4.67
N ILE A 232 -7.18 -11.26 -4.30
CA ILE A 232 -6.76 -11.45 -2.91
C ILE A 232 -6.08 -10.17 -2.38
N ALA A 233 -5.16 -9.60 -3.16
CA ALA A 233 -4.51 -8.32 -2.84
C ALA A 233 -5.54 -7.21 -2.64
N LEU A 234 -6.58 -7.11 -3.49
CA LEU A 234 -7.64 -6.12 -3.32
C LEU A 234 -8.40 -6.28 -2.00
N ARG A 235 -8.75 -7.52 -1.62
CA ARG A 235 -9.43 -7.78 -0.34
C ARG A 235 -8.55 -7.37 0.83
N LEU A 236 -7.27 -7.78 0.81
CA LEU A 236 -6.29 -7.40 1.84
C LEU A 236 -6.09 -5.88 1.91
N ALA A 237 -5.98 -5.22 0.77
CA ALA A 237 -5.84 -3.77 0.65
C ALA A 237 -7.07 -3.04 1.20
N THR A 238 -8.28 -3.57 0.96
CA THR A 238 -9.53 -3.02 1.49
C THR A 238 -9.60 -3.17 3.01
N ASP A 239 -9.26 -4.35 3.53
CA ASP A 239 -9.20 -4.60 4.98
C ASP A 239 -8.14 -3.72 5.65
N LEU A 240 -6.96 -3.60 5.03
CA LEU A 240 -5.89 -2.74 5.50
C LEU A 240 -6.28 -1.27 5.48
N HIS A 241 -6.98 -0.79 4.44
CA HIS A 241 -7.47 0.60 4.41
C HIS A 241 -8.41 0.91 5.58
N LEU A 242 -9.29 -0.02 5.95
CA LEU A 242 -10.17 0.14 7.10
C LEU A 242 -9.38 0.23 8.42
N LEU A 243 -8.27 -0.50 8.51
CA LEU A 243 -7.38 -0.53 9.69
C LEU A 243 -6.38 0.63 9.71
N SER A 244 -5.96 1.13 8.54
CA SER A 244 -4.84 2.07 8.38
C SER A 244 -5.22 3.53 8.48
N ARG A 245 -6.51 3.87 8.68
CA ARG A 245 -6.96 5.24 9.01
C ARG A 245 -6.30 5.84 10.27
N VAL A 246 -5.41 5.09 10.93
CA VAL A 246 -4.81 5.42 12.23
C VAL A 246 -3.28 5.60 12.13
N SER A 247 -2.58 5.30 11.01
CA SER A 247 -1.12 5.56 10.92
C SER A 247 -0.48 5.48 9.50
N GLU A 248 0.49 6.36 9.25
CA GLU A 248 1.35 6.46 8.05
C GLU A 248 2.37 5.31 7.91
N ASN A 249 1.91 4.08 7.77
CA ASN A 249 2.79 2.91 7.82
C ASN A 249 3.31 2.43 6.43
N GLY A 250 3.35 3.32 5.42
CA GLY A 250 3.84 3.01 4.07
C GLY A 250 3.03 1.93 3.34
N PHE A 251 1.72 1.87 3.57
CA PHE A 251 0.77 0.97 2.88
C PHE A 251 0.23 1.52 1.57
N THR A 252 0.49 2.80 1.36
CA THR A 252 -0.21 3.66 0.43
C THR A 252 -0.01 3.16 -1.00
N SER A 253 1.23 2.94 -1.41
CA SER A 253 1.56 2.47 -2.76
C SER A 253 1.04 1.06 -3.05
N ALA A 254 1.14 0.12 -2.11
CA ALA A 254 0.62 -1.24 -2.27
C ALA A 254 -0.91 -1.25 -2.41
N THR A 255 -1.62 -0.51 -1.56
CA THR A 255 -3.09 -0.41 -1.59
C THR A 255 -3.56 0.22 -2.89
N ILE A 256 -2.92 1.32 -3.30
CA ILE A 256 -3.20 1.99 -4.57
C ILE A 256 -2.97 1.05 -5.74
N ALA A 257 -1.86 0.32 -5.73
CA ALA A 257 -1.55 -0.61 -6.80
C ALA A 257 -2.57 -1.74 -6.91
N ALA A 258 -3.01 -2.30 -5.78
CA ALA A 258 -4.08 -3.29 -5.76
C ALA A 258 -5.38 -2.73 -6.36
N LEU A 259 -5.75 -1.49 -6.00
CA LEU A 259 -6.96 -0.85 -6.51
C LEU A 259 -6.88 -0.58 -8.02
N ILE A 260 -5.75 -0.07 -8.51
CA ILE A 260 -5.52 0.21 -9.94
C ILE A 260 -5.53 -1.07 -10.78
N ARG A 261 -4.93 -2.16 -10.30
CA ARG A 261 -4.90 -3.45 -11.01
C ARG A 261 -6.27 -4.12 -11.10
N ASN A 262 -7.15 -3.90 -10.13
CA ASN A 262 -8.48 -4.47 -10.13
C ASN A 262 -9.54 -3.56 -10.77
N ASP A 263 -9.10 -2.57 -11.56
CA ASP A 263 -9.95 -1.57 -12.20
C ASP A 263 -10.88 -0.84 -11.20
N LYS A 264 -10.46 -0.73 -9.93
CA LYS A 264 -11.17 -0.04 -8.85
C LYS A 264 -10.72 1.41 -8.71
N GLU A 265 -10.59 2.10 -9.83
CA GLU A 265 -10.07 3.46 -9.87
C GLU A 265 -10.83 4.41 -8.95
N LYS A 266 -12.17 4.33 -8.90
CA LYS A 266 -12.97 5.17 -8.00
C LYS A 266 -12.59 4.97 -6.53
N SER A 267 -12.38 3.73 -6.13
CA SER A 267 -11.93 3.39 -4.77
C SER A 267 -10.49 3.84 -4.55
N CYS A 268 -9.62 3.73 -5.56
CA CYS A 268 -8.27 4.27 -5.53
C CYS A 268 -8.26 5.79 -5.31
N TYR A 269 -9.12 6.52 -6.01
CA TYR A 269 -9.26 7.98 -5.82
C TYR A 269 -9.74 8.33 -4.41
N ASN A 270 -10.77 7.62 -3.91
CA ASN A 270 -11.22 7.81 -2.52
C ASN A 270 -10.07 7.57 -1.55
N TYR A 271 -9.32 6.49 -1.76
CA TYR A 271 -8.19 6.14 -0.91
C TYR A 271 -7.12 7.24 -0.90
N ILE A 272 -6.72 7.74 -2.08
CA ILE A 272 -5.74 8.83 -2.19
C ILE A 272 -6.25 10.10 -1.51
N ILE A 273 -7.51 10.48 -1.74
CA ILE A 273 -8.12 11.66 -1.10
C ILE A 273 -8.16 11.50 0.42
N ASP A 274 -8.67 10.37 0.92
CA ASP A 274 -8.74 10.09 2.35
C ASP A 274 -7.34 10.10 2.98
N SER A 275 -6.35 9.48 2.33
CA SER A 275 -4.95 9.46 2.80
C SER A 275 -4.27 10.83 2.85
N GLN A 276 -4.79 11.79 2.08
CA GLN A 276 -4.29 13.16 2.07
C GLN A 276 -5.04 14.05 3.07
N ILE A 277 -6.34 13.82 3.31
CA ILE A 277 -7.12 14.56 4.31
C ILE A 277 -6.50 14.44 5.70
N ASP A 278 -6.04 13.23 6.06
CA ASP A 278 -5.45 12.97 7.37
C ASP A 278 -4.10 13.69 7.60
N LYS A 279 -3.41 14.12 6.52
CA LYS A 279 -2.12 14.84 6.60
C LYS A 279 -2.26 16.35 6.87
N PHE A 280 -3.47 16.91 6.78
CA PHE A 280 -3.68 18.35 6.99
C PHE A 280 -4.45 18.61 8.28
N ASP A 281 -3.76 19.19 9.28
CA ASP A 281 -4.35 19.65 10.56
C ASP A 281 -5.55 20.61 10.39
N TYR A 282 -5.64 21.24 9.22
CA TYR A 282 -6.79 22.04 8.80
C TYR A 282 -7.19 21.67 7.37
N PRO A 283 -8.30 20.92 7.18
CA PRO A 283 -8.87 20.64 5.87
C PRO A 283 -9.59 21.87 5.32
N SER A 284 -8.91 23.02 5.29
CA SER A 284 -9.35 24.11 4.46
C SER A 284 -9.39 23.55 3.03
N LEU A 285 -10.58 23.52 2.44
CA LEU A 285 -10.88 23.03 1.08
C LEU A 285 -10.00 23.64 -0.03
N LEU A 286 -9.11 24.57 0.32
CA LEU A 286 -8.20 25.32 -0.53
C LEU A 286 -6.74 24.81 -0.45
N GLY A 287 -6.38 24.00 0.55
CA GLY A 287 -5.04 23.45 0.72
C GLY A 287 -4.90 21.98 0.32
N VAL A 288 -6.01 21.25 0.16
CA VAL A 288 -6.00 19.91 -0.46
C VAL A 288 -5.48 20.09 -1.87
N ASP A 289 -4.34 19.45 -2.12
CA ASP A 289 -3.52 19.63 -3.30
C ASP A 289 -4.38 19.73 -4.57
N SER A 290 -4.25 20.87 -5.25
CA SER A 290 -4.98 21.22 -6.48
C SER A 290 -4.99 20.10 -7.54
N ASN A 291 -3.97 19.25 -7.47
CA ASN A 291 -3.83 17.93 -8.07
C ASN A 291 -5.07 17.00 -7.98
N LEU A 292 -5.69 16.86 -6.82
CA LEU A 292 -6.82 15.95 -6.60
C LEU A 292 -8.16 16.60 -6.91
N PHE A 293 -8.20 17.93 -6.96
CA PHE A 293 -9.40 18.70 -7.24
C PHE A 293 -9.92 18.43 -8.66
N LEU A 294 -9.04 18.34 -9.65
CA LEU A 294 -9.46 18.04 -11.04
C LEU A 294 -10.03 16.63 -11.17
N LEU A 295 -9.43 15.65 -10.47
CA LEU A 295 -9.91 14.28 -10.41
C LEU A 295 -11.27 14.20 -9.70
N ARG A 296 -11.43 14.95 -8.61
CA ARG A 296 -12.72 15.13 -7.93
C ARG A 296 -13.75 15.78 -8.85
N ARG A 297 -13.36 16.75 -9.68
CA ARG A 297 -14.25 17.40 -10.68
C ARG A 297 -14.70 16.46 -11.78
N ILE A 298 -13.81 15.58 -12.23
CA ILE A 298 -14.12 14.51 -13.19
C ILE A 298 -15.09 13.51 -12.57
N ARG A 299 -15.06 13.30 -11.26
CA ARG A 299 -15.95 12.36 -10.57
C ARG A 299 -17.30 12.96 -10.17
N GLU A 300 -17.27 14.16 -9.61
CA GLU A 300 -18.40 14.84 -8.97
C GLU A 300 -18.55 16.25 -9.58
N PRO A 301 -18.91 16.34 -10.88
CA PRO A 301 -18.95 17.62 -11.58
C PRO A 301 -19.96 18.61 -10.99
N GLU A 302 -20.95 18.11 -10.24
CA GLU A 302 -22.00 18.92 -9.60
C GLU A 302 -21.60 19.41 -8.20
N SER A 303 -20.56 18.85 -7.56
CA SER A 303 -20.19 19.19 -6.18
C SER A 303 -19.19 20.34 -6.06
N LEU A 304 -18.69 20.89 -7.18
CA LEU A 304 -17.61 21.87 -7.17
C LEU A 304 -18.07 23.26 -7.66
N PRO A 305 -17.61 24.35 -7.01
CA PRO A 305 -17.85 25.71 -7.48
C PRO A 305 -17.33 25.88 -8.91
N SER A 306 -18.03 26.69 -9.72
CA SER A 306 -17.67 26.98 -11.12
C SER A 306 -16.35 27.77 -11.30
N HIS A 307 -15.66 28.11 -10.22
CA HIS A 307 -14.39 28.83 -10.28
C HIS A 307 -13.28 27.93 -10.87
N ASP A 308 -12.65 28.47 -11.92
CA ASP A 308 -11.62 27.80 -12.70
C ASP A 308 -10.27 27.97 -11.98
N ILE A 309 -10.01 27.11 -10.99
CA ILE A 309 -8.77 27.11 -10.17
C ILE A 309 -7.49 27.15 -11.04
N ILE A 310 -7.59 26.66 -12.28
CA ILE A 310 -6.52 26.61 -13.27
C ILE A 310 -6.09 28.01 -13.74
N LYS A 311 -6.98 28.99 -13.73
CA LYS A 311 -6.61 30.38 -14.06
C LYS A 311 -5.82 31.04 -12.94
N ASP A 312 -5.99 30.59 -11.70
CA ASP A 312 -5.27 31.09 -10.54
C ASP A 312 -3.96 30.32 -10.29
N SER A 313 -3.76 29.16 -10.91
CA SER A 313 -2.57 28.31 -10.78
C SER A 313 -1.39 28.71 -11.68
N THR A 314 -1.49 29.80 -12.46
CA THR A 314 -0.31 30.41 -13.10
C THR A 314 0.65 31.05 -12.07
N ARG A 315 0.34 30.95 -10.76
CA ARG A 315 1.29 31.25 -9.70
C ARG A 315 2.50 30.32 -9.85
N THR A 316 3.66 30.94 -10.05
CA THR A 316 4.96 30.28 -9.92
C THR A 316 4.97 29.43 -8.66
N PRO A 317 5.45 28.17 -8.74
CA PRO A 317 5.49 27.28 -7.60
C PRO A 317 6.13 28.02 -6.44
N SER A 318 5.37 28.20 -5.35
CA SER A 318 5.98 28.73 -4.14
C SER A 318 7.05 27.74 -3.73
N ASN A 319 8.30 28.20 -3.54
CA ASN A 319 9.43 27.40 -3.04
C ASN A 319 9.19 26.76 -1.65
N SER A 320 7.96 26.74 -1.15
CA SER A 320 7.57 25.97 0.01
C SER A 320 7.91 24.50 -0.24
N LEU A 321 8.74 23.92 0.63
CA LEU A 321 9.05 22.50 0.67
C LEU A 321 7.77 21.67 0.90
N VAL A 322 6.96 21.46 -0.14
CA VAL A 322 5.90 20.45 -0.12
C VAL A 322 6.60 19.10 -0.16
N SER A 323 6.59 18.32 0.92
CA SER A 323 7.15 16.96 0.93
C SER A 323 6.62 16.17 -0.27
N VAL A 324 7.51 15.72 -1.15
CA VAL A 324 7.10 14.96 -2.35
C VAL A 324 6.95 13.51 -1.95
N ASP A 325 5.72 13.01 -2.02
CA ASP A 325 5.37 11.65 -1.63
C ASP A 325 5.44 10.71 -2.84
N VAL A 326 6.53 9.94 -2.93
CA VAL A 326 6.75 8.94 -4.00
C VAL A 326 5.69 7.83 -3.97
N ASP A 327 4.99 7.64 -2.85
CA ASP A 327 3.91 6.66 -2.79
C ASP A 327 2.66 7.15 -3.52
N LEU A 328 2.43 8.44 -3.68
CA LEU A 328 1.15 9.00 -4.16
C LEU A 328 1.23 9.60 -5.56
N GLU A 329 2.29 10.34 -5.85
CA GLU A 329 2.39 11.08 -7.10
C GLU A 329 2.46 10.18 -8.34
N PRO A 330 3.28 9.11 -8.38
CA PRO A 330 3.32 8.20 -9.53
C PRO A 330 1.96 7.57 -9.84
N ALA A 331 1.19 7.21 -8.80
CA ALA A 331 -0.15 6.69 -9.01
C ALA A 331 -1.13 7.74 -9.51
N THR A 332 -1.07 8.95 -8.97
CA THR A 332 -1.96 10.04 -9.34
C THR A 332 -1.75 10.45 -10.80
N ILE A 333 -0.49 10.53 -11.25
CA ILE A 333 -0.13 10.75 -12.65
C ILE A 333 -0.71 9.62 -13.52
N LEU A 334 -0.51 8.37 -13.14
CA LEU A 334 -1.00 7.20 -13.89
C LEU A 334 -2.53 7.19 -14.03
N LEU A 335 -3.25 7.49 -12.95
CA LEU A 335 -4.71 7.58 -12.93
C LEU A 335 -5.25 8.67 -13.88
N ARG A 336 -4.58 9.82 -13.93
CA ARG A 336 -4.92 10.88 -14.90
C ARG A 336 -4.59 10.49 -16.33
N LEU A 337 -3.49 9.75 -16.57
CA LEU A 337 -3.16 9.23 -17.89
C LEU A 337 -4.26 8.31 -18.43
N ARG A 338 -4.80 7.42 -17.59
CA ARG A 338 -5.95 6.58 -17.95
C ARG A 338 -7.17 7.42 -18.31
N CYS A 339 -7.49 8.45 -17.51
CA CYS A 339 -8.57 9.37 -17.81
C CYS A 339 -8.36 10.11 -19.14
N ILE A 340 -7.15 10.62 -19.41
CA ILE A 340 -6.80 11.28 -20.67
C ILE A 340 -7.01 10.32 -21.85
N ARG A 341 -6.55 9.08 -21.74
CA ARG A 341 -6.70 8.04 -22.77
C ARG A 341 -8.16 7.79 -23.10
N ASP A 342 -8.98 7.56 -22.08
CA ASP A 342 -10.41 7.31 -22.25
C ASP A 342 -11.16 8.49 -22.86
N LEU A 343 -10.85 9.72 -22.43
CA LEU A 343 -11.41 10.92 -23.02
C LEU A 343 -10.98 11.10 -24.48
N LYS A 344 -9.72 10.78 -24.83
CA LYS A 344 -9.25 10.77 -26.22
C LYS A 344 -9.96 9.70 -27.06
N ASN A 345 -10.21 8.52 -26.49
CA ASN A 345 -10.96 7.45 -27.15
C ASN A 345 -12.42 7.87 -27.41
N LEU A 346 -13.11 8.44 -26.41
CA LEU A 346 -14.44 9.02 -26.57
C LEU A 346 -14.47 10.16 -27.61
N ARG A 347 -13.46 11.04 -27.60
CA ARG A 347 -13.33 12.11 -28.60
C ARG A 347 -13.21 11.53 -30.02
N ASN A 348 -12.39 10.50 -30.20
CA ASN A 348 -12.21 9.83 -31.48
C ASN A 348 -13.49 9.12 -31.92
N TYR A 349 -14.21 8.49 -31.00
CA TYR A 349 -15.51 7.90 -31.26
C TYR A 349 -16.54 8.93 -31.73
N ASN A 350 -16.61 10.09 -31.08
CA ASN A 350 -17.55 11.16 -31.46
C ASN A 350 -17.32 11.66 -32.90
N LYS A 351 -16.12 11.51 -33.45
CA LYS A 351 -15.83 11.83 -34.86
C LYS A 351 -16.46 10.83 -35.84
N ILE A 352 -16.68 9.59 -35.42
CA ILE A 352 -17.25 8.51 -36.25
C ILE A 352 -18.68 8.14 -35.87
N SER A 353 -19.20 8.64 -34.74
CA SER A 353 -20.52 8.25 -34.22
C SER A 353 -21.65 8.57 -35.21
N GLY A 354 -21.57 9.69 -35.93
CA GLY A 354 -22.55 10.04 -36.97
C GLY A 354 -22.61 9.01 -38.11
N TRP A 355 -21.51 8.34 -38.44
CA TRP A 355 -21.53 7.24 -39.40
C TRP A 355 -22.16 5.98 -38.80
N LEU A 356 -21.83 5.65 -37.55
CA LEU A 356 -22.39 4.49 -36.83
C LEU A 356 -23.90 4.62 -36.65
N GLU A 357 -24.40 5.80 -36.30
CA GLU A 357 -25.84 6.11 -36.14
C GLU A 357 -26.63 5.92 -37.44
N ASN A 358 -25.99 6.14 -38.60
CA ASN A 358 -26.62 5.89 -39.90
C ASN A 358 -26.64 4.39 -40.28
N LYS A 359 -25.93 3.53 -39.54
CA LYS A 359 -25.77 2.10 -39.85
C LYS A 359 -26.33 1.17 -38.79
N LEU A 360 -26.41 1.62 -37.55
CA LEU A 360 -26.78 0.83 -36.38
C LEU A 360 -27.98 1.48 -35.68
N ASN A 361 -28.71 0.68 -34.91
CA ASN A 361 -29.73 1.21 -34.01
C ASN A 361 -29.06 2.10 -32.95
N PHE A 362 -29.72 3.20 -32.58
CA PHE A 362 -29.33 4.09 -31.49
C PHE A 362 -28.88 3.34 -30.23
N ASP A 363 -29.62 2.32 -29.80
CA ASP A 363 -29.32 1.55 -28.58
C ASP A 363 -27.96 0.82 -28.69
N LEU A 364 -27.60 0.34 -29.89
CA LEU A 364 -26.30 -0.28 -30.14
C LEU A 364 -25.18 0.77 -30.13
N VAL A 365 -25.42 1.95 -30.69
CA VAL A 365 -24.45 3.06 -30.70
C VAL A 365 -24.19 3.57 -29.29
N GLU A 366 -25.22 3.73 -28.46
CA GLU A 366 -25.03 4.15 -27.07
C GLU A 366 -24.35 3.05 -26.26
N ARG A 367 -24.68 1.77 -26.49
CA ARG A 367 -23.95 0.65 -25.86
C ARG A 367 -22.48 0.61 -26.24
N ILE A 368 -22.16 0.74 -27.53
CA ILE A 368 -20.77 0.83 -27.99
C ILE A 368 -20.07 1.98 -27.29
N ARG A 369 -20.70 3.16 -27.21
CA ARG A 369 -20.13 4.34 -26.55
C ARG A 369 -19.84 4.09 -25.07
N GLU A 370 -20.76 3.47 -24.34
CA GLU A 370 -20.59 3.13 -22.92
C GLU A 370 -19.40 2.18 -22.69
N ASP A 371 -19.08 1.34 -23.69
CA ASP A 371 -17.99 0.38 -23.63
C ASP A 371 -16.62 0.94 -24.10
N ILE A 372 -16.54 2.20 -24.56
CA ILE A 372 -15.29 2.81 -25.05
C ILE A 372 -14.31 3.18 -23.94
N PRO A 373 -14.73 3.84 -22.85
CA PRO A 373 -13.82 4.10 -21.74
C PRO A 373 -13.51 2.79 -21.02
N ASP A 374 -12.24 2.52 -20.74
CA ASP A 374 -11.85 1.38 -19.93
C ASP A 374 -12.08 1.66 -18.44
N SER A 375 -11.88 2.92 -18.02
CA SER A 375 -12.08 3.35 -16.65
C SER A 375 -13.55 3.37 -16.24
N GLU A 376 -13.81 2.86 -15.04
CA GLU A 376 -15.10 3.02 -14.38
C GLU A 376 -15.43 4.50 -14.12
N THR A 377 -14.40 5.32 -13.87
CA THR A 377 -14.54 6.75 -13.57
C THR A 377 -15.20 7.52 -14.71
N ILE A 378 -14.68 7.35 -15.94
CA ILE A 378 -15.24 8.01 -17.12
C ILE A 378 -16.56 7.35 -17.53
N ARG A 379 -16.64 6.01 -17.50
CA ARG A 379 -17.85 5.25 -17.86
C ARG A 379 -19.07 5.63 -17.02
N LYS A 380 -18.90 5.84 -15.70
CA LYS A 380 -20.01 6.22 -14.82
C LYS A 380 -20.37 7.70 -14.89
N ASN A 381 -19.50 8.55 -15.42
CA ASN A 381 -19.81 9.97 -15.56
C ASN A 381 -20.58 10.24 -16.86
N ARG A 382 -21.91 10.27 -16.74
CA ARG A 382 -22.83 10.57 -17.84
C ARG A 382 -22.52 11.88 -18.56
N ARG A 383 -21.87 12.87 -17.91
CA ARG A 383 -21.46 14.10 -18.59
C ARG A 383 -20.54 13.79 -19.76
N PHE A 384 -19.57 12.88 -19.60
CA PHE A 384 -18.60 12.54 -20.64
C PHE A 384 -19.15 11.62 -21.74
N LEU A 385 -20.34 11.05 -21.54
CA LEU A 385 -21.03 10.22 -22.53
C LEU A 385 -22.03 11.01 -23.39
N ARG A 386 -22.32 12.29 -23.06
CA ARG A 386 -23.21 13.12 -23.88
C ARG A 386 -22.58 13.46 -25.24
N ARG A 387 -23.40 13.65 -26.26
CA ARG A 387 -22.94 13.93 -27.64
C ARG A 387 -22.36 15.33 -27.81
N ASP A 388 -22.84 16.27 -27.01
CA ASP A 388 -22.63 17.70 -27.13
C ASP A 388 -21.54 18.23 -26.20
N ILE A 389 -20.64 17.37 -25.71
CA ILE A 389 -19.58 17.79 -24.79
C ILE A 389 -18.57 18.65 -25.55
N ARG A 390 -18.78 19.96 -25.48
CA ARG A 390 -17.82 20.96 -25.96
C ARG A 390 -16.55 21.01 -25.11
N ASP A 391 -16.61 20.45 -23.90
CA ASP A 391 -15.55 20.56 -22.92
C ASP A 391 -14.54 19.40 -22.92
N ILE A 392 -14.67 18.38 -23.78
CA ILE A 392 -13.81 17.19 -23.71
C ILE A 392 -12.35 17.55 -23.99
N ASP A 393 -12.11 18.41 -24.98
CA ASP A 393 -10.79 18.92 -25.30
C ASP A 393 -10.24 19.80 -24.18
N THR A 394 -11.09 20.62 -23.55
CA THR A 394 -10.71 21.43 -22.39
C THR A 394 -10.26 20.55 -21.23
N VAL A 395 -11.02 19.50 -20.89
CA VAL A 395 -10.68 18.60 -19.77
C VAL A 395 -9.41 17.78 -20.08
N ILE A 396 -9.24 17.32 -21.33
CA ILE A 396 -8.00 16.64 -21.76
C ILE A 396 -6.81 17.57 -21.57
N SER A 397 -6.86 18.79 -22.11
CA SER A 397 -5.76 19.76 -22.01
C SER A 397 -5.45 20.12 -20.56
N GLN A 398 -6.49 20.27 -19.71
CA GLN A 398 -6.30 20.51 -18.28
C GLN A 398 -5.56 19.34 -17.63
N LEU A 399 -6.03 18.10 -17.83
CA LEU A 399 -5.37 16.91 -17.27
C LEU A 399 -3.93 16.75 -17.75
N GLU A 400 -3.63 17.05 -19.02
CA GLU A 400 -2.27 17.00 -19.57
C GLU A 400 -1.34 18.00 -18.89
N VAL A 401 -1.79 19.25 -18.72
CA VAL A 401 -1.04 20.30 -17.99
C VAL A 401 -0.80 19.90 -16.53
N TRP A 402 -1.80 19.32 -15.86
CA TRP A 402 -1.64 18.84 -14.48
C TRP A 402 -0.65 17.69 -14.37
N ASN A 403 -0.64 16.77 -15.34
CA ASN A 403 0.32 15.68 -15.37
C ASN A 403 1.75 16.16 -15.57
N GLU A 404 1.96 17.09 -16.51
CA GLU A 404 3.27 17.73 -16.71
C GLU A 404 3.70 18.46 -15.43
N TRP A 405 2.80 19.25 -14.83
CA TRP A 405 3.10 19.96 -13.58
C TRP A 405 3.44 19.02 -12.40
N SER A 406 2.70 17.92 -12.20
CA SER A 406 3.00 16.94 -11.15
C SER A 406 4.33 16.23 -11.41
N PHE A 407 4.65 15.95 -12.66
CA PHE A 407 5.95 15.39 -13.00
C PHE A 407 7.08 16.40 -12.70
N ASP A 408 6.94 17.63 -13.19
CA ASP A 408 7.92 18.71 -13.00
C ASP A 408 8.13 19.06 -11.51
N SER A 409 7.10 18.92 -10.67
CA SER A 409 7.21 19.17 -9.23
C SER A 409 7.87 18.01 -8.47
N THR A 410 7.79 16.79 -9.00
CA THR A 410 8.37 15.59 -8.36
C THR A 410 9.80 15.32 -8.81
N ILE A 411 10.14 15.63 -10.07
CA ILE A 411 11.42 15.28 -10.66
C ILE A 411 12.65 15.81 -9.90
N PRO A 412 12.70 17.06 -9.37
CA PRO A 412 13.91 17.56 -8.70
C PRO A 412 14.23 16.80 -7.40
N ARG A 413 13.27 16.05 -6.86
CA ARG A 413 13.41 15.30 -5.61
C ARG A 413 13.42 13.79 -5.81
N CYS A 414 12.94 13.33 -6.96
CA CYS A 414 12.70 11.93 -7.25
C CYS A 414 13.22 11.54 -8.64
N ASN A 415 14.20 12.25 -9.19
CA ASN A 415 14.77 11.95 -10.51
C ASN A 415 15.24 10.49 -10.61
N ASP A 416 16.00 10.04 -9.61
CA ASP A 416 16.52 8.67 -9.54
C ASP A 416 15.39 7.63 -9.58
N PHE A 417 14.25 7.91 -8.93
CA PHE A 417 13.09 7.01 -8.96
C PHE A 417 12.52 6.91 -10.37
N TRP A 418 12.33 8.03 -11.07
CA TRP A 418 11.76 8.04 -12.42
C TRP A 418 12.68 7.37 -13.44
N GLU A 419 13.99 7.62 -13.35
CA GLU A 419 14.97 6.94 -14.18
C GLU A 419 14.99 5.43 -13.92
N GLU A 420 15.04 5.02 -12.64
CA GLU A 420 15.10 3.61 -12.28
C GLU A 420 13.79 2.89 -12.63
N LEU A 421 12.64 3.58 -12.57
CA LEU A 421 11.36 3.10 -13.07
C LEU A 421 11.46 2.74 -14.56
N VAL A 422 11.97 3.65 -15.40
CA VAL A 422 12.16 3.38 -16.84
C VAL A 422 13.14 2.22 -17.06
N LYS A 423 14.31 2.25 -16.41
CA LYS A 423 15.33 1.19 -16.51
C LYS A 423 14.76 -0.18 -16.11
N THR A 424 13.99 -0.23 -15.03
CA THR A 424 13.33 -1.45 -14.53
C THR A 424 12.32 -1.99 -15.53
N ILE A 425 11.51 -1.11 -16.13
CA ILE A 425 10.50 -1.51 -17.12
C ILE A 425 11.17 -2.10 -18.38
N GLU A 426 12.25 -1.47 -18.85
CA GLU A 426 13.01 -1.93 -20.02
C GLU A 426 13.74 -3.24 -19.78
N LYS A 427 14.38 -3.40 -18.62
CA LYS A 427 15.00 -4.67 -18.21
C LYS A 427 13.97 -5.77 -17.97
N GLY A 428 12.75 -5.40 -17.59
CA GLY A 428 11.68 -6.34 -17.24
C GLY A 428 11.86 -6.99 -15.87
N SER A 429 12.76 -6.47 -15.03
CA SER A 429 13.06 -6.97 -13.70
C SER A 429 13.57 -5.84 -12.81
N VAL A 430 13.20 -5.86 -11.53
CA VAL A 430 13.75 -4.96 -10.51
C VAL A 430 15.06 -5.55 -10.00
N THR A 431 16.15 -4.78 -10.06
CA THR A 431 17.38 -5.11 -9.34
C THR A 431 17.28 -4.53 -7.94
N TRP A 432 17.01 -5.39 -6.95
CA TRP A 432 17.05 -4.97 -5.54
C TRP A 432 18.50 -4.73 -5.13
N VAL A 433 18.77 -3.58 -4.51
CA VAL A 433 20.11 -3.23 -4.02
C VAL A 433 20.12 -3.40 -2.49
N PRO A 434 20.73 -4.48 -1.95
CA PRO A 434 20.62 -4.88 -0.54
C PRO A 434 21.35 -4.01 0.51
N HIS A 435 21.73 -2.77 0.22
CA HIS A 435 22.61 -2.02 1.13
C HIS A 435 21.84 -1.32 2.25
N ASP A 436 22.54 -0.77 3.25
CA ASP A 436 21.97 -0.01 4.37
C ASP A 436 21.29 1.27 3.85
N LEU A 437 20.08 1.12 3.33
CA LEU A 437 19.27 2.20 2.79
C LEU A 437 18.75 3.03 3.97
N ASP A 438 18.74 4.35 3.79
CA ASP A 438 17.90 5.18 4.65
C ASP A 438 16.41 4.83 4.43
N ILE A 439 15.58 5.19 5.40
CA ILE A 439 14.13 4.90 5.38
C ILE A 439 13.48 5.44 4.09
N GLY A 440 13.95 6.56 3.55
CA GLY A 440 13.40 7.17 2.34
C GLY A 440 13.75 6.38 1.07
N GLU A 441 14.96 5.86 0.96
CA GLU A 441 15.41 4.99 -0.12
C GLU A 441 14.71 3.63 -0.07
N GLU A 442 14.45 3.08 1.13
CA GLU A 442 13.65 1.86 1.28
C GLU A 442 12.21 2.05 0.77
N ILE A 443 11.56 3.16 1.13
CA ILE A 443 10.22 3.51 0.64
C ILE A 443 10.23 3.66 -0.88
N ARG A 444 11.23 4.35 -1.45
CA ARG A 444 11.38 4.52 -2.90
C ARG A 444 11.54 3.18 -3.63
N GLN A 445 12.36 2.26 -3.11
CA GLN A 445 12.52 0.94 -3.71
C GLN A 445 11.23 0.10 -3.64
N LYS A 446 10.50 0.16 -2.52
CA LYS A 446 9.20 -0.51 -2.40
C LYS A 446 8.19 0.06 -3.40
N ALA A 447 8.08 1.38 -3.49
CA ALA A 447 7.25 2.05 -4.48
C ALA A 447 7.64 1.63 -5.90
N LEU A 448 8.93 1.55 -6.21
CA LEU A 448 9.44 1.10 -7.50
C LEU A 448 8.99 -0.33 -7.83
N ILE A 449 9.18 -1.29 -6.89
CA ILE A 449 8.78 -2.70 -7.03
C ILE A 449 7.28 -2.83 -7.34
N ILE A 450 6.47 -1.98 -6.73
CA ILE A 450 5.02 -1.98 -6.88
C ILE A 450 4.60 -1.33 -8.20
N TYR A 451 5.15 -0.15 -8.50
CA TYR A 451 4.71 0.71 -9.60
C TYR A 451 5.22 0.29 -10.98
N TRP A 452 6.41 -0.30 -11.11
CA TRP A 452 6.99 -0.58 -12.44
C TRP A 452 6.08 -1.42 -13.33
N ARG A 453 5.36 -2.39 -12.76
CA ARG A 453 4.40 -3.22 -13.52
C ARG A 453 3.17 -2.43 -13.95
N LEU A 454 2.66 -1.57 -13.07
CA LEU A 454 1.50 -0.73 -13.37
C LEU A 454 1.79 0.21 -14.54
N TRP A 455 2.96 0.82 -14.53
CA TRP A 455 3.41 1.71 -15.59
C TRP A 455 3.75 0.96 -16.88
N LYS A 456 4.36 -0.23 -16.77
CA LYS A 456 4.64 -1.10 -17.92
C LYS A 456 3.38 -1.53 -18.65
N ASP A 457 2.33 -1.87 -17.90
CA ASP A 457 1.09 -2.39 -18.46
C ASP A 457 0.18 -1.26 -19.00
N GLU A 458 0.50 0.01 -18.73
CA GLU A 458 -0.26 1.18 -19.19
C GLU A 458 0.24 1.70 -20.56
N PRO A 459 -0.60 1.64 -21.62
CA PRO A 459 -0.20 2.05 -22.97
C PRO A 459 0.28 3.50 -23.05
N GLY A 460 1.51 3.70 -23.53
CA GLY A 460 2.11 5.01 -23.77
C GLY A 460 2.62 5.72 -22.50
N ALA A 461 2.47 5.13 -21.31
CA ALA A 461 2.91 5.75 -20.07
C ALA A 461 4.45 5.84 -19.97
N VAL A 462 5.16 4.79 -20.41
CA VAL A 462 6.63 4.75 -20.43
C VAL A 462 7.23 5.77 -21.40
N ASP A 463 6.65 5.89 -22.60
CA ASP A 463 7.10 6.85 -23.61
C ASP A 463 6.93 8.29 -23.12
N LEU A 464 5.87 8.54 -22.34
CA LEU A 464 5.62 9.83 -21.75
C LEU A 464 6.64 10.19 -20.65
N ILE A 465 6.97 9.25 -19.75
CA ILE A 465 8.03 9.48 -18.76
C ILE A 465 9.36 9.78 -19.47
N LYS A 466 9.73 8.99 -20.49
CA LYS A 466 10.96 9.22 -21.25
C LYS A 466 10.99 10.61 -21.88
N LYS A 467 9.87 11.05 -22.46
CA LYS A 467 9.74 12.38 -23.02
C LYS A 467 9.98 13.45 -21.95
N TRP A 468 9.34 13.31 -20.78
CA TRP A 468 9.50 14.29 -19.71
C TRP A 468 10.91 14.30 -19.11
N LEU A 469 11.53 13.13 -18.89
CA LEU A 469 12.94 13.01 -18.46
C LEU A 469 13.88 13.72 -19.44
N HIS A 470 13.68 13.52 -20.75
CA HIS A 470 14.47 14.21 -21.77
C HIS A 470 14.25 15.74 -21.74
N GLN A 471 13.01 16.20 -21.58
CA GLN A 471 12.72 17.63 -21.48
C GLN A 471 13.39 18.26 -20.25
N PHE A 472 13.41 17.53 -19.13
CA PHE A 472 14.04 17.97 -17.90
C PHE A 472 15.56 18.11 -18.00
N ALA A 473 16.26 17.10 -18.54
CA ALA A 473 17.72 17.20 -18.65
C ALA A 473 18.19 18.29 -19.63
N VAL A 474 17.43 18.53 -20.71
CA VAL A 474 17.67 19.66 -21.60
C VAL A 474 17.55 20.99 -20.85
N TRP A 475 16.61 21.08 -19.90
CA TRP A 475 16.43 22.28 -19.06
C TRP A 475 17.56 22.48 -18.06
N GLU A 476 18.10 21.40 -17.48
CA GLU A 476 19.26 21.45 -16.58
C GLU A 476 20.59 21.68 -17.30
N GLY A 477 20.61 21.63 -18.63
CA GLY A 477 21.85 21.71 -19.42
C GLY A 477 22.74 20.47 -19.26
N VAL A 478 22.15 19.35 -18.83
CA VAL A 478 22.80 18.05 -18.75
C VAL A 478 22.62 17.36 -20.11
N GLU A 479 23.71 17.15 -20.85
CA GLU A 479 23.68 16.27 -22.02
C GLU A 479 23.44 14.82 -21.53
N ILE A 480 22.23 14.28 -21.75
CA ILE A 480 21.89 12.86 -21.49
C ILE A 480 22.65 11.94 -22.44
#